data_AF-A0A506RA68-F1
#
_entry.id   AF-A0A506RA68-F1
#
_cell.length_a   1.000
_cell.length_b   1.000
_cell.length_c   1.000
_cell.angle_alpha   90.00
_cell.angle_beta   90.00
_cell.angle_gamma   90.00
#
_symmetry.space_group_name_H-M   'P 1'
#
loop_
_entity.id
_entity.type
_entity.pdbx_description
1 polymer ?
#
loop_
_entity_poly.entity_id
_entity_poly.type
_entity_poly.pdbx_seq_one_letter_code
_entity_poly.pdbx_strand_id
1 'polypeptide(L)'
;MLYHILGALSAVLFILTWLGLWAQIRRIHLHRQSNAKGTQSLSLNQFGSSFFAFYANFMFGIAVEPFNHYLVWTRCGALLLTLVILWRIWQERRTSTTLITLVLAGCALTSGFISMGFRPFPAFAQLGTNGLMLLVTAILIQGTLHQWLILRRYGEIGALSFGLFRSILIKDVSTLLFGLTMPLNQSWPLLVLNGASVIMRGSVLLQMELIKRKNASTLRARG
;
A
#
# COMPACT_ATOMS: atom_id res chain seq x y z
N MET A 1 -7.58 26.79 2.45
CA MET A 1 -7.70 26.36 1.03
C MET A 1 -6.69 25.27 0.66
N LEU A 2 -5.39 25.45 0.90
CA LEU A 2 -4.34 24.47 0.57
C LEU A 2 -4.63 23.04 1.11
N TYR A 3 -5.12 22.95 2.35
CA TYR A 3 -5.56 21.70 2.97
C TYR A 3 -6.59 20.93 2.12
N HIS A 4 -7.65 21.60 1.65
CA HIS A 4 -8.69 20.95 0.84
C HIS A 4 -8.19 20.58 -0.56
N ILE A 5 -7.31 21.39 -1.16
CA ILE A 5 -6.72 21.11 -2.47
C ILE A 5 -5.82 19.87 -2.40
N LEU A 6 -4.88 19.84 -1.44
CA LEU A 6 -3.97 18.71 -1.27
C LEU A 6 -4.70 17.46 -0.75
N GLY A 7 -5.72 17.63 0.09
CA GLY A 7 -6.61 16.55 0.51
C GLY A 7 -7.39 15.95 -0.66
N ALA A 8 -7.99 16.79 -1.51
CA ALA A 8 -8.69 16.34 -2.72
C ALA A 8 -7.74 15.68 -3.73
N LEU A 9 -6.55 16.24 -3.93
CA LEU A 9 -5.53 15.64 -4.80
C LEU A 9 -5.10 14.26 -4.29
N SER A 10 -4.83 14.14 -2.98
CA SER A 10 -4.51 12.84 -2.36
C SER A 10 -5.67 11.87 -2.51
N ALA A 11 -6.90 12.32 -2.32
CA ALA A 11 -8.09 11.49 -2.49
C ALA A 11 -8.23 10.98 -3.93
N VAL A 12 -8.10 11.85 -4.94
CA VAL A 12 -8.18 11.50 -6.37
C VAL A 12 -7.07 10.52 -6.76
N LEU A 13 -5.82 10.79 -6.37
CA LEU A 13 -4.71 9.89 -6.66
C LEU A 13 -4.88 8.53 -5.96
N PHE A 14 -5.50 8.51 -4.79
CA PHE A 14 -5.85 7.26 -4.11
C PHE A 14 -7.01 6.54 -4.80
N ILE A 15 -8.01 7.24 -5.33
CA ILE A 15 -9.07 6.64 -6.16
C ILE A 15 -8.49 6.01 -7.43
N LEU A 16 -7.44 6.58 -8.04
CA LEU A 16 -6.75 5.92 -9.15
C LEU A 16 -6.17 4.55 -8.74
N THR A 17 -5.76 4.38 -7.48
CA THR A 17 -5.34 3.06 -6.98
C THR A 17 -6.50 2.06 -6.94
N TRP A 18 -7.75 2.52 -6.74
CA TRP A 18 -8.91 1.65 -6.82
C TRP A 18 -9.09 1.08 -8.22
N LEU A 19 -8.90 1.91 -9.26
CA LEU A 19 -8.95 1.44 -10.64
C LEU A 19 -7.87 0.37 -10.90
N GLY A 20 -6.67 0.57 -10.35
CA GLY A 20 -5.60 -0.43 -10.39
C GLY A 20 -5.99 -1.75 -9.71
N LEU A 21 -6.53 -1.69 -8.50
CA LEU A 21 -7.00 -2.87 -7.74
C LEU A 21 -8.16 -3.57 -8.46
N TRP A 22 -9.12 -2.81 -8.98
CA TRP A 22 -10.25 -3.33 -9.75
C TRP A 22 -9.78 -4.02 -11.04
N ALA A 23 -8.85 -3.40 -11.77
CA ALA A 23 -8.26 -4.02 -12.95
C ALA A 23 -7.52 -5.32 -12.61
N GLN A 24 -6.93 -5.43 -11.42
CA GLN A 24 -6.35 -6.70 -10.95
C GLN A 24 -7.42 -7.74 -10.64
N ILE A 25 -8.51 -7.36 -9.96
CA ILE A 25 -9.64 -8.26 -9.71
C ILE A 25 -10.20 -8.81 -11.04
N ARG A 26 -10.38 -7.95 -12.05
CA ARG A 26 -10.85 -8.35 -13.37
C ARG A 26 -9.88 -9.31 -14.06
N ARG A 27 -8.57 -9.05 -14.01
CA ARG A 27 -7.54 -9.94 -14.56
C ARG A 27 -7.55 -11.31 -13.91
N ILE A 28 -7.66 -11.38 -12.59
CA ILE A 28 -7.80 -12.65 -11.85
C ILE A 28 -9.04 -13.41 -12.33
N HIS A 29 -10.17 -12.71 -12.50
CA HIS A 29 -11.40 -13.34 -12.97
C HIS A 29 -11.27 -13.90 -14.40
N LEU A 30 -10.67 -13.13 -15.32
CA LEU A 30 -10.46 -13.54 -16.71
C LEU A 30 -9.52 -14.74 -16.82
N HIS A 31 -8.39 -14.75 -16.09
CA HIS A 31 -7.47 -15.89 -16.10
C HIS A 31 -8.08 -17.18 -15.55
N ARG A 32 -9.00 -17.08 -14.57
CA ARG A 32 -9.73 -18.23 -14.04
C ARG A 32 -10.65 -18.86 -15.09
N GLN A 33 -11.27 -18.07 -15.97
CA GLN A 33 -12.11 -18.60 -17.04
C GLN A 33 -11.29 -19.38 -18.09
N SER A 34 -10.00 -19.06 -18.23
CA SER A 34 -9.07 -19.74 -19.14
C SER A 34 -8.39 -20.98 -18.54
N ASN A 35 -8.84 -21.48 -17.38
CA ASN A 35 -8.26 -22.62 -16.65
C ASN A 35 -6.75 -22.51 -16.29
N ALA A 36 -6.19 -21.31 -16.41
CA ALA A 36 -4.82 -21.01 -16.00
C ALA A 36 -4.81 -20.56 -14.52
N LYS A 37 -3.76 -20.91 -13.78
CA LYS A 37 -3.58 -20.51 -12.36
C LYS A 37 -3.27 -19.00 -12.25
N GLY A 38 -4.31 -18.19 -12.39
CA GLY A 38 -4.23 -16.73 -12.50
C GLY A 38 -3.67 -16.00 -11.28
N THR A 39 -3.58 -16.65 -10.12
CA THR A 39 -2.98 -16.04 -8.91
C THR A 39 -1.58 -16.53 -8.56
N GLN A 40 -0.96 -17.43 -9.32
CA GLN A 40 0.40 -17.90 -9.00
C GLN A 40 1.46 -16.78 -9.09
N SER A 41 1.29 -15.80 -9.97
CA SER A 41 2.18 -14.64 -10.10
C SER A 41 1.88 -13.52 -9.11
N LEU A 42 0.72 -13.53 -8.43
CA LEU A 42 0.32 -12.48 -7.49
C LEU A 42 1.00 -12.69 -6.13
N SER A 43 1.72 -11.68 -5.65
CA SER A 43 2.42 -11.77 -4.37
C SER A 43 1.47 -11.52 -3.20
N LEU A 44 1.20 -12.56 -2.40
CA LEU A 44 0.44 -12.46 -1.15
C LEU A 44 1.03 -11.39 -0.23
N ASN A 45 2.36 -11.37 -0.09
CA ASN A 45 3.05 -10.42 0.77
C ASN A 45 2.87 -8.97 0.29
N GLN A 46 2.77 -8.76 -1.01
CA GLN A 46 2.60 -7.44 -1.60
C GLN A 46 1.18 -6.88 -1.36
N PHE A 47 0.14 -7.70 -1.56
CA PHE A 47 -1.23 -7.27 -1.26
C PHE A 47 -1.49 -7.20 0.25
N GLY A 48 -0.95 -8.12 1.04
CA GLY A 48 -1.04 -8.08 2.51
C GLY A 48 -0.37 -6.85 3.11
N SER A 49 0.88 -6.55 2.72
CA SER A 49 1.56 -5.34 3.18
C SER A 49 0.87 -4.06 2.72
N SER A 50 0.34 -4.03 1.48
CA SER A 50 -0.45 -2.89 0.98
C SER A 50 -1.74 -2.71 1.76
N PHE A 51 -2.42 -3.81 2.12
CA PHE A 51 -3.61 -3.79 2.97
C PHE A 51 -3.30 -3.13 4.32
N PHE A 52 -2.27 -3.58 5.03
CA PHE A 52 -1.92 -3.01 6.33
C PHE A 52 -1.44 -1.56 6.24
N ALA A 53 -0.79 -1.17 5.13
CA ALA A 53 -0.47 0.23 4.85
C ALA A 53 -1.73 1.09 4.66
N PHE A 54 -2.72 0.62 3.91
CA PHE A 54 -4.00 1.30 3.76
C PHE A 54 -4.76 1.37 5.09
N TYR A 55 -4.68 0.31 5.89
CA TYR A 55 -5.33 0.21 7.19
C TYR A 55 -4.75 1.18 8.20
N ALA A 56 -3.43 1.31 8.27
CA ALA A 56 -2.77 2.27 9.14
C ALA A 56 -3.18 3.71 8.78
N ASN A 57 -3.20 4.06 7.48
CA ASN A 57 -3.68 5.37 7.02
C ASN A 57 -5.18 5.60 7.28
N PHE A 58 -6.00 4.54 7.22
CA PHE A 58 -7.42 4.59 7.53
C PHE A 58 -7.66 4.86 9.02
N MET A 59 -6.99 4.11 9.90
CA MET A 59 -7.02 4.32 11.35
C MET A 59 -6.52 5.71 11.72
N PHE A 60 -5.47 6.18 11.04
CA PHE A 60 -4.98 7.55 11.19
C PHE A 60 -6.04 8.60 10.88
N GLY A 61 -6.76 8.46 9.77
CA GLY A 61 -7.84 9.39 9.42
C GLY A 61 -9.01 9.40 10.41
N ILE A 62 -9.25 8.27 11.11
CA ILE A 62 -10.28 8.15 12.17
C ILE A 62 -9.81 8.83 13.46
N ALA A 63 -8.54 8.61 13.83
CA ALA A 63 -7.98 9.05 15.10
C ALA A 63 -7.58 10.53 15.14
N VAL A 64 -7.31 11.14 13.98
CA VAL A 64 -7.03 12.58 13.89
C VAL A 64 -8.29 13.41 14.17
N GLU A 65 -8.10 14.53 14.89
CA GLU A 65 -9.14 15.52 15.14
C GLU A 65 -8.82 16.83 14.41
N PRO A 66 -9.70 17.32 13.53
CA PRO A 66 -11.02 16.77 13.16
C PRO A 66 -10.93 15.53 12.23
N PHE A 67 -12.02 14.75 12.17
CA PHE A 67 -12.11 13.53 11.36
C PHE A 67 -11.73 13.80 9.91
N ASN A 68 -10.76 13.03 9.38
CA ASN A 68 -10.23 13.28 8.05
C ASN A 68 -10.92 12.43 6.98
N HIS A 69 -12.02 12.95 6.44
CA HIS A 69 -12.82 12.26 5.42
C HIS A 69 -12.04 11.97 4.12
N TYR A 70 -11.05 12.80 3.76
CA TYR A 70 -10.23 12.57 2.56
C TYR A 70 -9.40 11.29 2.68
N LEU A 71 -8.91 10.96 3.88
CA LEU A 71 -8.20 9.72 4.13
C LEU A 71 -9.18 8.56 4.33
N VAL A 72 -10.13 8.68 5.25
CA VAL A 72 -10.92 7.54 5.71
C VAL A 72 -11.67 6.86 4.56
N TRP A 73 -12.44 7.61 3.77
CA TRP A 73 -13.28 7.00 2.75
C TRP A 73 -12.50 6.41 1.58
N THR A 74 -11.47 7.12 1.13
CA THR A 74 -10.63 6.65 0.02
C THR A 74 -9.81 5.43 0.42
N ARG A 75 -9.34 5.34 1.67
CA ARG A 75 -8.61 4.17 2.18
C ARG A 75 -9.57 3.00 2.45
N CYS A 76 -10.79 3.26 2.92
CA CYS A 76 -11.81 2.24 3.14
C CYS A 76 -12.13 1.42 1.87
N GLY A 77 -12.40 2.08 0.75
CA GLY A 77 -12.69 1.33 -0.49
C GLY A 77 -11.48 0.55 -1.02
N ALA A 78 -10.25 1.05 -0.86
CA ALA A 78 -9.06 0.27 -1.20
C ALA A 78 -8.87 -0.94 -0.29
N LEU A 79 -9.20 -0.83 1.00
CA LEU A 79 -9.20 -1.96 1.94
C LEU A 79 -10.19 -3.03 1.49
N LEU A 80 -11.41 -2.65 1.13
CA LEU A 80 -12.42 -3.58 0.61
C LEU A 80 -11.95 -4.28 -0.67
N LEU A 81 -11.44 -3.52 -1.65
CA LEU A 81 -10.93 -4.07 -2.90
C LEU A 81 -9.73 -5.02 -2.67
N THR A 82 -8.83 -4.64 -1.77
CA THR A 82 -7.66 -5.47 -1.44
C THR A 82 -8.09 -6.73 -0.67
N LEU A 83 -9.09 -6.64 0.20
CA LEU A 83 -9.66 -7.80 0.89
C LEU A 83 -10.30 -8.78 -0.10
N VAL A 84 -11.01 -8.29 -1.13
CA VAL A 84 -11.53 -9.12 -2.23
C VAL A 84 -10.39 -9.82 -2.98
N ILE A 85 -9.27 -9.14 -3.22
CA ILE A 85 -8.09 -9.76 -3.85
C ILE A 85 -7.51 -10.86 -2.94
N LEU A 86 -7.32 -10.59 -1.65
CA LEU A 86 -6.81 -11.58 -0.69
C LEU A 86 -7.73 -12.81 -0.60
N TRP A 87 -9.04 -12.60 -0.60
CA TRP A 87 -10.03 -13.66 -0.62
C TRP A 87 -9.92 -14.52 -1.88
N ARG A 88 -9.74 -13.89 -3.06
CA ARG A 88 -9.52 -14.62 -4.32
C ARG A 88 -8.20 -15.42 -4.31
N ILE A 89 -7.13 -14.87 -3.75
CA ILE A 89 -5.86 -15.58 -3.59
C ILE A 89 -6.03 -16.82 -2.70
N TRP A 90 -6.74 -16.68 -1.57
CA TRP A 90 -7.04 -17.79 -0.68
C TRP A 90 -7.89 -18.87 -1.35
N GLN A 91 -8.91 -18.49 -2.13
CA GLN A 91 -9.75 -19.45 -2.85
C GLN A 91 -8.95 -20.38 -3.77
N GLU A 92 -7.91 -19.86 -4.42
CA GLU A 92 -7.12 -20.61 -5.40
C GLU A 92 -5.95 -21.37 -4.76
N ARG A 93 -5.25 -20.76 -3.79
CA ARG A 93 -4.06 -21.38 -3.16
C ARG A 93 -4.41 -22.31 -1.99
N ARG A 94 -5.50 -22.02 -1.26
CA ARG A 94 -5.97 -22.77 -0.08
C ARG A 94 -4.88 -23.12 0.94
N THR A 95 -3.88 -22.25 1.10
CA THR A 95 -2.80 -22.43 2.10
C THR A 95 -3.15 -21.76 3.42
N SER A 96 -2.62 -22.29 4.53
CA SER A 96 -2.78 -21.69 5.86
C SER A 96 -2.28 -20.24 5.91
N THR A 97 -1.20 -19.92 5.20
CA THR A 97 -0.67 -18.55 5.11
C THR A 97 -1.66 -17.56 4.49
N THR A 98 -2.30 -17.94 3.37
CA THR A 98 -3.31 -17.10 2.72
C THR A 98 -4.57 -16.94 3.57
N LEU A 99 -4.96 -17.98 4.30
CA LEU A 99 -6.09 -17.92 5.24
C LEU A 99 -5.79 -16.98 6.41
N ILE A 100 -4.64 -17.12 7.06
CA ILE A 100 -4.24 -16.27 8.19
C ILE A 100 -4.18 -14.80 7.76
N THR A 101 -3.56 -14.50 6.62
CA THR A 101 -3.52 -13.12 6.10
C THR A 101 -4.92 -12.57 5.83
N LEU A 102 -5.81 -13.37 5.25
CA LEU A 102 -7.20 -12.96 4.99
C LEU A 102 -7.98 -12.71 6.27
N VAL A 103 -7.88 -13.61 7.26
CA VAL A 103 -8.57 -13.49 8.54
C VAL A 103 -8.07 -12.26 9.30
N LEU A 104 -6.75 -12.08 9.40
CA LEU A 104 -6.16 -10.89 10.03
C LEU A 104 -6.60 -9.60 9.34
N ALA A 105 -6.63 -9.58 8.00
CA ALA A 105 -7.13 -8.43 7.25
C ALA A 105 -8.62 -8.15 7.50
N GLY A 106 -9.44 -9.20 7.53
CA GLY A 106 -10.86 -9.10 7.87
C GLY A 106 -11.09 -8.56 9.28
N CYS A 107 -10.42 -9.12 10.27
CA CYS A 107 -10.48 -8.66 11.67
C CYS A 107 -9.98 -7.22 11.83
N ALA A 108 -8.91 -6.83 11.13
CA ALA A 108 -8.43 -5.45 11.14
C ALA A 108 -9.50 -4.50 10.58
N LEU A 109 -10.10 -4.83 9.43
CA LEU A 109 -11.15 -3.99 8.84
C LEU A 109 -12.36 -3.84 9.76
N THR A 110 -12.84 -4.93 10.37
CA THR A 110 -13.96 -4.85 11.32
C THR A 110 -13.60 -4.03 12.55
N SER A 111 -12.38 -4.20 13.09
CA SER A 111 -11.92 -3.38 14.22
C SER A 111 -11.89 -1.89 13.88
N GLY A 112 -11.53 -1.51 12.66
CA GLY A 112 -11.52 -0.12 12.24
C GLY A 112 -12.92 0.50 12.15
N PHE A 113 -13.94 -0.25 11.72
CA PHE A 113 -15.34 0.19 11.80
C PHE A 113 -15.84 0.31 13.24
N ILE A 114 -15.49 -0.65 14.10
CA ILE A 114 -15.81 -0.57 15.54
C ILE A 114 -15.17 0.68 16.15
N SER A 115 -13.91 0.99 15.82
CA SER A 115 -13.21 2.19 16.31
C SER A 115 -13.88 3.50 15.94
N MET A 116 -14.63 3.57 14.83
CA MET A 116 -15.41 4.78 14.49
C MET A 116 -16.51 5.06 15.52
N GLY A 117 -17.12 4.01 16.09
CA GLY A 117 -18.15 4.13 17.12
C GLY A 117 -17.59 4.53 18.49
N PHE A 118 -16.33 4.21 18.77
CA PHE A 118 -15.65 4.48 20.06
C PHE A 118 -14.78 5.75 20.04
N ARG A 119 -15.20 6.77 19.28
CA ARG A 119 -14.48 8.05 19.17
C ARG A 119 -14.31 8.87 20.47
N PRO A 120 -15.06 8.71 21.60
CA PRO A 120 -14.88 9.60 22.75
C PRO A 120 -13.57 9.40 23.55
N PHE A 121 -12.64 8.52 23.15
CA PHE A 121 -11.33 8.34 23.80
C PHE A 121 -10.14 8.71 22.88
N PRO A 122 -9.91 10.01 22.61
CA PRO A 122 -8.93 10.47 21.62
C PRO A 122 -7.48 10.09 21.96
N ALA A 123 -7.10 10.08 23.24
CA ALA A 123 -5.73 9.74 23.65
C ALA A 123 -5.36 8.28 23.36
N PHE A 124 -6.25 7.33 23.66
CA PHE A 124 -6.04 5.91 23.36
C PHE A 124 -6.05 5.63 21.85
N ALA A 125 -6.94 6.30 21.12
CA ALA A 125 -7.01 6.18 19.66
C ALA A 125 -5.73 6.70 18.98
N GLN A 126 -5.18 7.84 19.44
CA GLN A 126 -3.93 8.39 18.94
C GLN A 126 -2.74 7.50 19.27
N LEU A 127 -2.63 6.99 20.50
CA LEU A 127 -1.53 6.10 20.90
C LEU A 127 -1.54 4.80 20.09
N GLY A 128 -2.71 4.15 19.97
CA GLY A 128 -2.87 2.94 19.17
C GLY A 128 -2.57 3.16 17.68
N THR A 129 -3.02 4.29 17.13
CA THR A 129 -2.75 4.67 15.74
C THR A 129 -1.27 4.95 15.50
N ASN A 130 -0.62 5.71 16.38
CA ASN A 130 0.80 6.03 16.26
C ASN A 130 1.64 4.75 16.30
N GLY A 131 1.34 3.85 17.25
CA GLY A 131 1.97 2.53 17.33
C GLY A 131 1.76 1.70 16.06
N LEU A 132 0.53 1.64 15.56
CA LEU A 132 0.20 0.93 14.32
C LEU A 132 0.96 1.51 13.11
N MET A 133 1.01 2.83 12.98
CA MET A 133 1.72 3.53 11.89
C MET A 133 3.21 3.20 11.92
N LEU A 134 3.84 3.21 13.09
CA LEU A 134 5.25 2.85 13.23
C LEU A 134 5.51 1.36 12.93
N LEU A 135 4.66 0.47 13.45
CA LEU A 135 4.76 -0.96 13.19
C LEU A 135 4.67 -1.25 11.69
N VAL A 136 3.67 -0.68 11.01
CA VAL A 136 3.49 -0.86 9.57
C VAL A 136 4.62 -0.21 8.78
N THR A 137 5.19 0.90 9.27
CA THR A 137 6.39 1.50 8.67
C THR A 137 7.57 0.52 8.74
N ALA A 138 7.80 -0.11 9.89
CA ALA A 138 8.88 -1.10 10.04
C ALA A 138 8.68 -2.30 9.09
N ILE A 139 7.46 -2.82 8.99
CA ILE A 139 7.11 -3.90 8.05
C ILE A 139 7.35 -3.47 6.60
N LEU A 140 7.00 -2.23 6.24
CA LEU A 140 7.22 -1.69 4.90
C LEU A 140 8.72 -1.58 4.59
N ILE A 141 9.51 -1.03 5.51
CA ILE A 141 10.97 -0.93 5.38
C ILE A 141 11.58 -2.32 5.23
N GLN A 142 11.22 -3.27 6.08
CA GLN A 142 11.70 -4.65 6.01
C GLN A 142 11.37 -5.27 4.64
N GLY A 143 10.11 -5.17 4.20
CA GLY A 143 9.66 -5.76 2.93
C GLY A 143 10.34 -5.15 1.70
N THR A 144 10.49 -3.82 1.69
CA THR A 144 11.15 -3.10 0.58
C THR A 144 12.66 -3.29 0.57
N LEU A 145 13.31 -3.33 1.72
CA LEU A 145 14.74 -3.62 1.84
C LEU A 145 15.05 -5.04 1.36
N HIS A 146 14.23 -6.02 1.73
CA HIS A 146 14.39 -7.39 1.24
C HIS A 146 14.28 -7.45 -0.29
N GLN A 147 13.31 -6.74 -0.88
CA GLN A 147 13.17 -6.63 -2.34
C GLN A 147 14.38 -5.96 -3.00
N TRP A 148 14.89 -4.88 -2.40
CA TRP A 148 16.09 -4.18 -2.87
C TRP A 148 17.32 -5.10 -2.89
N LEU A 149 17.53 -5.87 -1.82
CA LEU A 149 18.63 -6.83 -1.71
C LEU A 149 18.54 -7.93 -2.76
N ILE A 150 17.35 -8.50 -2.99
CA ILE A 150 17.12 -9.49 -4.05
C ILE A 150 17.44 -8.89 -5.42
N LEU A 151 16.93 -7.69 -5.70
CA LEU A 151 17.19 -7.01 -6.98
C LEU A 151 18.69 -6.77 -7.20
N ARG A 152 19.43 -6.41 -6.14
CA ARG A 152 20.89 -6.23 -6.20
C ARG A 152 21.63 -7.54 -6.43
N ARG A 153 21.18 -8.63 -5.82
CA ARG A 153 21.86 -9.93 -5.86
C ARG A 153 21.65 -10.67 -7.17
N TYR A 154 20.43 -10.62 -7.71
CA TYR A 154 20.08 -11.39 -8.91
C TYR A 154 20.16 -10.56 -10.20
N GLY A 155 20.15 -9.22 -10.13
CA GLY A 155 20.27 -8.36 -11.32
C GLY A 155 19.10 -8.46 -12.30
N GLU A 156 18.08 -9.27 -11.99
CA GLU A 156 16.87 -9.40 -12.78
C GLU A 156 15.74 -8.60 -12.16
N ILE A 157 15.06 -7.82 -12.99
CA ILE A 157 13.90 -7.04 -12.57
C ILE A 157 12.72 -7.95 -12.18
N GLY A 158 12.72 -9.22 -12.56
CA GLY A 158 11.74 -10.22 -12.16
C GLY A 158 10.28 -9.77 -12.32
N ALA A 159 9.38 -10.28 -11.48
CA ALA A 159 7.96 -9.92 -11.45
C ALA A 159 7.66 -8.51 -10.88
N LEU A 160 8.69 -7.67 -10.65
CA LEU A 160 8.50 -6.33 -10.08
C LEU A 160 7.97 -5.38 -11.16
N SER A 161 6.74 -4.88 -10.96
CA SER A 161 6.13 -3.92 -11.88
C SER A 161 6.58 -2.50 -11.56
N PHE A 162 7.38 -1.91 -12.46
CA PHE A 162 7.74 -0.48 -12.42
C PHE A 162 6.53 0.43 -12.23
N GLY A 163 5.43 0.12 -12.94
CA GLY A 163 4.20 0.89 -12.87
C GLY A 163 3.59 0.91 -11.46
N LEU A 164 3.72 -0.18 -10.70
CA LEU A 164 3.19 -0.21 -9.35
C LEU A 164 4.03 0.63 -8.38
N PHE A 165 5.35 0.50 -8.40
CA PHE A 165 6.22 1.34 -7.56
C PHE A 165 6.00 2.82 -7.84
N ARG A 166 5.91 3.20 -9.12
CA ARG A 166 5.63 4.57 -9.52
C ARG A 166 4.24 5.06 -9.06
N SER A 167 3.21 4.23 -9.19
CA SER A 167 1.85 4.56 -8.71
C SER A 167 1.80 4.72 -7.19
N ILE A 168 2.47 3.84 -6.45
CA ILE A 168 2.57 3.93 -4.98
C ILE A 168 3.33 5.19 -4.57
N LEU A 169 4.45 5.52 -5.24
CA LEU A 169 5.22 6.73 -4.96
C LEU A 169 4.42 8.01 -5.19
N ILE A 170 3.71 8.13 -6.31
CA ILE A 170 2.85 9.30 -6.59
C ILE A 170 1.82 9.48 -5.47
N LYS A 171 1.19 8.38 -5.04
CA LYS A 171 0.20 8.35 -3.97
C LYS A 171 0.81 8.72 -2.61
N ASP A 172 1.99 8.19 -2.28
CA ASP A 172 2.68 8.44 -1.01
C ASP A 172 3.20 9.88 -0.94
N VAL A 173 3.79 10.42 -2.02
CA VAL A 173 4.21 11.83 -2.12
C VAL A 173 3.02 12.75 -1.93
N SER A 174 1.88 12.47 -2.59
CA SER A 174 0.69 13.28 -2.41
C SER A 174 0.13 13.22 -0.99
N THR A 175 0.17 12.04 -0.35
CA THR A 175 -0.26 11.88 1.05
C THR A 175 0.69 12.59 2.02
N LEU A 176 1.99 12.61 1.72
CA LEU A 176 3.00 13.34 2.48
C LEU A 176 2.77 14.86 2.37
N LEU A 177 2.56 15.39 1.15
CA LEU A 177 2.22 16.79 0.93
C LEU A 177 0.94 17.19 1.68
N PHE A 178 -0.07 16.31 1.69
CA PHE A 178 -1.28 16.54 2.48
C PHE A 178 -0.99 16.52 4.00
N GLY A 179 -0.19 15.57 4.49
CA GLY A 179 0.21 15.50 5.89
C GLY A 179 0.95 16.76 6.38
N LEU A 180 1.72 17.40 5.51
CA LEU A 180 2.41 18.67 5.80
C LEU A 180 1.44 19.85 5.97
N THR A 181 0.20 19.74 5.50
CA THR A 181 -0.84 20.77 5.73
C THR A 181 -1.54 20.63 7.07
N MET A 182 -1.28 19.55 7.81
CA MET A 182 -1.83 19.30 9.15
C MET A 182 -0.83 19.68 10.24
N PRO A 183 -1.30 19.98 11.47
CA PRO A 183 -0.42 20.16 12.61
C PRO A 183 0.55 18.99 12.81
N LEU A 184 1.85 19.29 12.93
CA LEU A 184 2.91 18.27 13.01
C LEU A 184 2.78 17.35 14.23
N ASN A 185 2.24 17.86 15.34
CA ASN A 185 1.97 17.07 16.55
C ASN A 185 1.01 15.90 16.28
N GLN A 186 0.14 16.02 15.28
CA GLN A 186 -0.82 15.00 14.87
C GLN A 186 -0.32 14.22 13.63
N SER A 187 0.30 14.89 12.66
CA SER A 187 0.61 14.29 11.35
C SER A 187 1.96 13.59 11.25
N TRP A 188 2.85 13.72 12.24
CA TRP A 188 4.17 13.10 12.20
C TRP A 188 4.17 11.58 11.90
N PRO A 189 3.24 10.73 12.40
CA PRO A 189 3.25 9.30 12.06
C PRO A 189 2.90 9.07 10.59
N LEU A 190 2.00 9.89 10.04
CA LEU A 190 1.64 9.89 8.62
C LEU A 190 2.84 10.26 7.75
N LEU A 191 3.60 11.28 8.17
CA LEU A 191 4.82 11.71 7.48
C LEU A 191 5.91 10.63 7.54
N VAL A 192 6.08 9.97 8.68
CA VAL A 192 7.05 8.87 8.83
C VAL A 192 6.71 7.70 7.91
N LEU A 193 5.46 7.22 7.92
CA LEU A 193 5.05 6.09 7.08
C LEU A 193 5.20 6.39 5.59
N ASN A 194 4.63 7.52 5.13
CA ASN A 194 4.66 7.87 3.71
C ASN A 194 6.07 8.30 3.28
N GLY A 195 6.82 9.01 4.13
CA GLY A 195 8.20 9.41 3.87
C GLY A 195 9.14 8.20 3.75
N ALA A 196 9.06 7.24 4.68
CA ALA A 196 9.81 5.99 4.59
C ALA A 196 9.46 5.22 3.32
N SER A 197 8.18 5.18 2.95
CA SER A 197 7.75 4.56 1.70
C SER A 197 8.34 5.26 0.47
N VAL A 198 8.33 6.60 0.43
CA VAL A 198 8.92 7.39 -0.66
C VAL A 198 10.41 7.12 -0.83
N ILE A 199 11.16 7.12 0.28
CA ILE A 199 12.60 6.84 0.26
C ILE A 199 12.86 5.41 -0.22
N MET A 200 12.29 4.42 0.47
CA MET A 200 12.60 3.01 0.21
C MET A 200 12.14 2.55 -1.18
N ARG A 201 10.89 2.85 -1.55
CA ARG A 201 10.35 2.48 -2.86
C ARG A 201 10.99 3.30 -3.98
N GLY A 202 11.40 4.54 -3.70
CA GLY A 202 12.18 5.37 -4.61
C GLY A 202 13.55 4.75 -4.91
N SER A 203 14.26 4.31 -3.87
CA SER A 203 15.55 3.62 -4.02
C SER A 203 15.44 2.34 -4.85
N VAL A 204 14.40 1.53 -4.62
CA VAL A 204 14.14 0.33 -5.43
C VAL A 204 13.87 0.71 -6.89
N LEU A 205 13.02 1.71 -7.14
CA LEU A 205 12.68 2.14 -8.50
C LEU A 205 13.92 2.63 -9.26
N LEU A 206 14.76 3.44 -8.63
CA LEU A 206 16.02 3.91 -9.21
C LEU A 206 16.94 2.76 -9.57
N GLN A 207 17.06 1.76 -8.69
CA GLN A 207 17.88 0.59 -8.96
C GLN A 207 17.35 -0.22 -10.14
N MET A 208 16.03 -0.41 -10.24
CA MET A 208 15.42 -1.08 -11.38
C MET A 208 15.73 -0.32 -12.70
N GLU A 209 15.69 1.01 -12.67
CA GLU A 209 15.98 1.85 -13.84
C GLU A 209 17.45 1.76 -14.27
N LEU A 210 18.39 1.70 -13.32
CA LEU A 210 19.81 1.49 -13.58
C LEU A 210 20.08 0.12 -14.22
N ILE A 211 19.45 -0.95 -13.72
CA ILE A 211 19.57 -2.30 -14.28
C ILE A 211 19.01 -2.33 -15.71
N LYS A 212 17.84 -1.71 -15.95
CA LYS A 212 17.24 -1.61 -17.28
C LYS A 212 18.18 -0.93 -18.28
N ARG A 213 18.81 0.18 -17.88
CA ARG A 213 19.77 0.91 -18.72
C ARG A 213 21.01 0.07 -19.03
N LYS A 214 21.56 -0.64 -18.04
CA LYS A 214 22.72 -1.53 -18.22
C LYS A 214 22.42 -2.69 -19.18
N ASN A 215 21.23 -3.28 -19.11
CA ASN A 215 20.84 -4.35 -20.02
C ASN A 215 20.68 -3.83 -21.46
N ALA A 216 20.11 -2.64 -21.64
CA ALA A 216 19.94 -2.02 -22.95
C ALA A 216 21.29 -1.63 -23.61
N SER A 217 22.27 -1.14 -22.84
CA SER A 217 23.61 -0.84 -23.37
C SER A 217 24.38 -2.10 -23.76
N THR A 218 24.25 -3.19 -22.99
CA THR A 218 24.90 -4.48 -23.30
C THR A 218 24.37 -5.10 -24.59
N LEU A 219 23.07 -4.95 -24.88
CA LEU A 219 22.45 -5.38 -26.14
C LEU A 219 22.94 -4.58 -27.35
N ARG A 220 23.13 -3.26 -27.21
CA ARG A 220 23.66 -2.39 -28.28
C ARG A 220 25.15 -2.61 -28.56
N ALA A 221 25.92 -3.10 -27.61
CA ALA A 221 27.34 -3.40 -27.80
C ALA A 221 27.60 -4.78 -28.46
N ARG A 222 26.56 -5.60 -28.62
CA ARG A 222 26.64 -6.96 -29.17
C ARG A 222 25.98 -7.12 -30.56
N GLY A 223 25.35 -6.07 -31.09
CA GLY A 223 24.76 -6.04 -32.44
C GLY A 223 25.45 -5.01 -33.29
#